data_AF-K2LQ20-F1
#
_entry.id   AF-K2LQ20-F1
#
_cell.length_a   1.000
_cell.length_b   1.000
_cell.length_c   1.000
_cell.angle_alpha   90.00
_cell.angle_beta   90.00
_cell.angle_gamma   90.00
#
_symmetry.space_group_name_H-M   'P 1'
#
loop_
_entity.id
_entity.type
_entity.pdbx_description
1 polymer ?
#
loop_
_entity_poly.entity_id
_entity_poly.type
_entity_poly.pdbx_seq_one_letter_code
_entity_poly.pdbx_strand_id
1 'polypeptide(L)'
;MQYTLPLASFNRLERLHQRLLAAFGPPPACHRLDPVSQMILAILSARTHSEIALRVFGLLVQRFDVVQHKGRWIALATASFHEIDPLLDGINHAERKAVALPRALQEITALRGELTLDFLKSWAVGPALVWLERIYGVGPKTSTATLNLSTLRKRVLVVDTAHWRAARCLGLFSGQTGLERAVRSLNRQAPDRWEAADMEDHHVLMQQLGREFCAKGLSAACPFRAVCAEAGAAASPERRERRLEAWLAAPQDMSVLSRHGKTGAETAEPEKFSGIHEHDAAAARPASDRHASFRTHKGRSETLIEHRNSRKPDSIFRSDAPAPALPT
;
A
#
# COMPACT_ATOMS: atom_id res chain seq x y z
N MET A 1 -3.07 -50.08 -14.33
CA MET A 1 -2.54 -48.71 -14.54
C MET A 1 -3.42 -47.76 -13.75
N GLN A 2 -2.91 -47.18 -12.66
CA GLN A 2 -3.61 -46.13 -11.93
C GLN A 2 -3.38 -44.82 -12.68
N TYR A 3 -4.44 -44.27 -13.26
CA TYR A 3 -4.39 -42.93 -13.85
C TYR A 3 -4.44 -41.92 -12.71
N THR A 4 -3.28 -41.46 -12.25
CA THR A 4 -3.19 -40.25 -11.43
C THR A 4 -3.43 -39.06 -12.34
N LEU A 5 -4.69 -38.68 -12.53
CA LEU A 5 -5.01 -37.37 -13.09
C LEU A 5 -4.39 -36.33 -12.14
N PRO A 6 -3.48 -35.45 -12.59
CA PRO A 6 -3.16 -34.27 -11.83
C PRO A 6 -4.41 -33.41 -11.89
N LEU A 7 -5.30 -33.59 -10.92
CA LEU A 7 -6.33 -32.59 -10.62
C LEU A 7 -5.54 -31.37 -10.14
N ALA A 8 -5.05 -30.56 -11.06
CA ALA A 8 -4.65 -29.20 -10.75
C ALA A 8 -5.91 -28.56 -10.16
N SER A 9 -5.96 -28.49 -8.83
CA SER A 9 -7.09 -27.93 -8.11
C SER A 9 -7.31 -26.53 -8.66
N PHE A 10 -8.44 -26.32 -9.34
CA PHE A 10 -8.77 -25.03 -9.91
C PHE A 10 -8.75 -24.00 -8.77
N ASN A 11 -7.75 -23.12 -8.76
CA ASN A 11 -7.72 -21.98 -7.85
C ASN A 11 -8.08 -20.72 -8.64
N ARG A 12 -9.18 -20.10 -8.24
CA ARG A 12 -9.73 -18.93 -8.91
C ARG A 12 -8.76 -17.74 -8.92
N LEU A 13 -8.09 -17.45 -7.80
CA LEU A 13 -7.13 -16.35 -7.72
C LEU A 13 -5.92 -16.59 -8.61
N GLU A 14 -5.46 -17.83 -8.68
CA GLU A 14 -4.34 -18.17 -9.55
C GLU A 14 -4.66 -18.05 -11.03
N ARG A 15 -5.82 -18.55 -11.46
CA ARG A 15 -6.27 -18.39 -12.85
C ARG A 15 -6.45 -16.91 -13.19
N LEU A 16 -6.99 -16.12 -12.26
CA LEU A 16 -7.11 -14.68 -12.43
C LEU A 16 -5.73 -14.02 -12.52
N HIS A 17 -4.78 -14.40 -11.66
CA HIS A 17 -3.40 -13.91 -11.71
C HIS A 17 -2.75 -14.17 -13.08
N GLN A 18 -2.91 -15.37 -13.65
CA GLN A 18 -2.44 -15.68 -15.00
C GLN A 18 -3.06 -14.78 -16.08
N ARG A 19 -4.37 -14.47 -15.96
CA ARG A 19 -5.06 -13.56 -16.87
C ARG A 19 -4.61 -12.11 -16.72
N LEU A 20 -4.30 -11.69 -15.48
CA LEU A 20 -3.76 -10.36 -15.19
C LEU A 20 -2.35 -10.19 -15.77
N LEU A 21 -1.47 -11.20 -15.59
CA LEU A 21 -0.15 -11.21 -16.21
C LEU A 21 -0.24 -11.16 -17.74
N ALA A 22 -1.18 -11.88 -18.34
CA ALA A 22 -1.40 -11.84 -19.78
C ALA A 22 -1.87 -10.45 -20.28
N ALA A 23 -2.61 -9.70 -19.45
CA ALA A 23 -3.15 -8.39 -19.81
C ALA A 23 -2.17 -7.24 -19.57
N PHE A 24 -1.40 -7.29 -18.47
CA PHE A 24 -0.55 -6.18 -18.01
C PHE A 24 0.95 -6.47 -18.07
N GLY A 25 1.33 -7.73 -18.31
CA GLY A 25 2.70 -8.20 -18.14
C GLY A 25 3.07 -8.43 -16.66
N PRO A 26 4.28 -8.95 -16.39
CA PRO A 26 4.80 -9.05 -15.03
C PRO A 26 5.06 -7.65 -14.45
N PRO A 27 4.70 -7.40 -13.17
CA PRO A 27 5.08 -6.17 -12.48
C PRO A 27 6.60 -5.95 -12.46
N PRO A 28 7.06 -4.69 -12.49
CA PRO A 28 8.48 -4.39 -12.32
C PRO A 28 8.94 -4.76 -10.91
N ALA A 29 10.19 -5.22 -10.79
CA ALA A 29 10.78 -5.47 -9.49
C ALA A 29 10.85 -4.17 -8.67
N CYS A 30 10.40 -4.22 -7.41
CA CYS A 30 10.45 -3.09 -6.49
C CYS A 30 11.57 -3.27 -5.46
N HIS A 31 12.23 -2.16 -5.12
CA HIS A 31 13.16 -2.15 -4.00
C HIS A 31 12.43 -2.37 -2.68
N ARG A 32 12.99 -3.21 -1.81
CA ARG A 32 12.41 -3.56 -0.52
C ARG A 32 12.94 -2.64 0.57
N LEU A 33 12.03 -1.96 1.24
CA LEU A 33 12.35 -1.20 2.45
C LEU A 33 12.44 -2.12 3.66
N ASP A 34 13.17 -1.69 4.69
CA ASP A 34 13.05 -2.29 6.02
C ASP A 34 11.61 -2.16 6.53
N PRO A 35 11.18 -2.97 7.51
CA PRO A 35 9.76 -3.08 7.81
C PRO A 35 9.20 -1.83 8.50
N VAL A 36 10.02 -1.03 9.20
CA VAL A 36 9.60 0.25 9.78
C VAL A 36 9.39 1.28 8.67
N SER A 37 10.36 1.42 7.77
CA SER A 37 10.24 2.31 6.59
C SER A 37 9.06 1.93 5.71
N GLN A 38 8.84 0.63 5.47
CA GLN A 38 7.68 0.15 4.71
C GLN A 38 6.35 0.48 5.42
N MET A 39 6.30 0.40 6.75
CA MET A 39 5.13 0.79 7.53
C MET A 39 4.82 2.28 7.38
N ILE A 40 5.83 3.14 7.48
CA ILE A 40 5.69 4.60 7.28
C ILE A 40 5.18 4.89 5.87
N LEU A 41 5.79 4.31 4.83
CA LEU A 41 5.33 4.46 3.45
C LEU A 41 3.89 3.95 3.29
N ALA A 42 3.52 2.87 3.97
CA ALA A 42 2.18 2.32 3.91
C ALA A 42 1.14 3.22 4.59
N ILE A 43 1.49 3.90 5.69
CA ILE A 43 0.66 4.93 6.34
C ILE A 43 0.47 6.11 5.38
N LEU A 44 1.55 6.64 4.79
CA LEU A 44 1.51 7.77 3.87
C LEU A 44 0.64 7.49 2.64
N SER A 45 0.83 6.32 2.02
CA SER A 45 0.10 5.90 0.82
C SER A 45 -1.35 5.48 1.07
N ALA A 46 -1.78 5.37 2.32
CA ALA A 46 -3.18 5.07 2.62
C ALA A 46 -4.08 6.19 2.08
N ARG A 47 -4.90 5.85 1.06
CA ARG A 47 -5.78 6.78 0.33
C ARG A 47 -5.06 7.95 -0.33
N THR A 48 -3.77 7.82 -0.64
CA THR A 48 -3.00 8.86 -1.34
C THR A 48 -2.37 8.27 -2.59
N HIS A 49 -2.28 9.06 -3.67
CA HIS A 49 -1.62 8.61 -4.90
C HIS A 49 -0.18 8.20 -4.62
N SER A 50 0.26 7.08 -5.22
CA SER A 50 1.57 6.48 -4.93
C SER A 50 2.72 7.47 -5.16
N GLU A 51 2.67 8.27 -6.22
CA GLU A 51 3.69 9.27 -6.56
C GLU A 51 3.84 10.32 -5.46
N ILE A 52 2.74 10.85 -4.94
CA ILE A 52 2.74 11.85 -3.87
C ILE A 52 3.28 11.22 -2.58
N ALA A 53 2.83 10.01 -2.24
CA ALA A 53 3.28 9.31 -1.05
C ALA A 53 4.79 8.99 -1.09
N LEU A 54 5.32 8.58 -2.23
CA LEU A 54 6.75 8.32 -2.44
C LEU A 54 7.57 9.62 -2.35
N ARG A 55 7.10 10.71 -2.96
CA ARG A 55 7.74 12.02 -2.88
C ARG A 55 7.86 12.48 -1.41
N VAL A 56 6.76 12.43 -0.67
CA VAL A 56 6.73 12.82 0.75
C VAL A 56 7.57 11.89 1.61
N PHE A 57 7.55 10.59 1.35
CA PHE A 57 8.44 9.65 2.01
C PHE A 57 9.91 10.03 1.82
N GLY A 58 10.32 10.38 0.60
CA GLY A 58 11.66 10.88 0.31
C GLY A 58 12.02 12.16 1.07
N LEU A 59 11.07 13.11 1.19
CA LEU A 59 11.26 14.33 1.99
C LEU A 59 11.47 14.02 3.47
N LEU A 60 10.72 13.07 4.04
CA LEU A 60 10.90 12.65 5.44
C LEU A 60 12.25 11.95 5.64
N VAL A 61 12.65 11.08 4.71
CA VAL A 61 13.97 10.42 4.75
C VAL A 61 15.10 11.44 4.79
N GLN A 62 15.02 12.50 3.98
CA GLN A 62 16.00 13.59 3.95
C GLN A 62 15.95 14.44 5.21
N ARG A 63 14.76 14.92 5.61
CA ARG A 63 14.59 15.86 6.73
C ARG A 63 14.99 15.29 8.09
N PHE A 64 14.90 13.97 8.25
CA PHE A 64 15.21 13.25 9.49
C PHE A 64 16.48 12.39 9.38
N ASP A 65 17.33 12.66 8.37
CA ASP A 65 18.65 12.04 8.18
C ASP A 65 18.66 10.50 8.28
N VAL A 66 17.59 9.87 7.78
CA VAL A 66 17.33 8.43 8.00
C VAL A 66 18.44 7.57 7.40
N VAL A 67 19.01 7.99 6.26
CA VAL A 67 20.14 7.30 5.62
C VAL A 67 21.38 7.31 6.53
N GLN A 68 21.69 8.45 7.13
CA GLN A 68 22.83 8.60 8.05
C GLN A 68 22.63 7.78 9.31
N HIS A 69 21.38 7.65 9.76
CA HIS A 69 20.99 6.84 10.91
C HIS A 69 20.69 5.37 10.57
N LYS A 70 21.16 4.86 9.43
CA LYS A 70 21.00 3.45 8.99
C LYS A 70 19.54 2.96 9.02
N GLY A 71 18.60 3.79 8.57
CA GLY A 71 17.18 3.45 8.54
C GLY A 71 16.41 3.69 9.85
N ARG A 72 17.06 4.27 10.87
CA ARG A 72 16.41 4.51 12.17
C ARG A 72 15.62 5.81 12.17
N TRP A 73 14.31 5.69 12.34
CA TRP A 73 13.36 6.81 12.40
C TRP A 73 13.28 7.49 13.77
N ILE A 74 14.38 7.54 14.53
CA ILE A 74 14.38 8.05 15.91
C ILE A 74 14.03 9.54 15.94
N ALA A 75 14.63 10.35 15.05
CA ALA A 75 14.35 11.77 14.97
C ALA A 75 12.88 12.06 14.62
N LEU A 76 12.29 11.25 13.71
CA LEU A 76 10.86 11.35 13.40
C LEU A 76 9.99 10.95 14.60
N ALA A 77 10.40 9.95 15.39
CA ALA A 77 9.66 9.51 16.57
C ALA A 77 9.53 10.62 17.64
N THR A 78 10.47 11.56 17.70
CA THR A 78 10.45 12.69 18.64
C THR A 78 10.02 14.01 18.01
N ALA A 79 9.75 14.03 16.71
CA ALA A 79 9.41 15.25 15.99
C ALA A 79 8.02 15.77 16.38
N SER A 80 7.89 17.09 16.45
CA SER A 80 6.62 17.74 16.74
C SER A 80 5.67 17.73 15.54
N PHE A 81 4.37 17.91 15.79
CA PHE A 81 3.37 18.07 14.71
C PHE A 81 3.79 19.17 13.71
N HIS A 82 4.29 20.30 14.21
CA HIS A 82 4.70 21.45 13.38
C HIS A 82 5.92 21.19 12.50
N GLU A 83 6.75 20.18 12.82
CA GLU A 83 7.87 19.78 11.97
C GLU A 83 7.43 18.80 10.88
N ILE A 84 6.40 17.98 11.14
CA ILE A 84 5.95 16.92 10.24
C ILE A 84 4.87 17.42 9.27
N ASP A 85 3.85 18.10 9.77
CA ASP A 85 2.66 18.50 9.00
C ASP A 85 3.01 19.28 7.71
N PRO A 86 3.94 20.26 7.71
CA PRO A 86 4.33 20.96 6.49
C PRO A 86 4.98 20.07 5.42
N LEU A 87 5.57 18.93 5.81
CA LEU A 87 6.20 17.98 4.89
C LEU A 87 5.17 17.08 4.20
N LEU A 88 3.96 16.97 4.76
CA LEU A 88 2.90 16.10 4.26
C LEU A 88 2.02 16.75 3.19
N ASP A 89 2.52 17.78 2.51
CA ASP A 89 1.79 18.45 1.43
C ASP A 89 1.31 17.46 0.34
N GLY A 90 0.02 17.57 -0.01
CA GLY A 90 -0.66 16.68 -0.95
C GLY A 90 -1.04 15.29 -0.38
N ILE A 91 -0.66 14.97 0.86
CA ILE A 91 -1.11 13.73 1.51
C ILE A 91 -2.57 13.87 1.95
N ASN A 92 -3.39 12.88 1.61
CA ASN A 92 -4.76 12.82 2.13
C ASN A 92 -4.75 12.50 3.63
N HIS A 93 -5.51 13.26 4.41
CA HIS A 93 -5.53 13.20 5.88
C HIS A 93 -4.16 13.47 6.51
N ALA A 94 -3.42 14.46 5.97
CA ALA A 94 -2.11 14.86 6.43
C ALA A 94 -2.07 15.11 7.94
N GLU A 95 -3.05 15.84 8.48
CA GLU A 95 -3.12 16.21 9.89
C GLU A 95 -3.18 14.98 10.81
N ARG A 96 -3.95 13.95 10.41
CA ARG A 96 -4.03 12.70 11.17
C ARG A 96 -2.74 11.89 11.04
N LYS A 97 -2.11 11.91 9.88
CA LYS A 97 -0.86 11.18 9.62
C LYS A 97 0.33 11.85 10.31
N ALA A 98 0.35 13.18 10.44
CA ALA A 98 1.37 13.93 11.17
C ALA A 98 1.36 13.57 12.67
N VAL A 99 0.19 13.27 13.24
CA VAL A 99 0.07 12.71 14.60
C VAL A 99 0.42 11.22 14.65
N ALA A 100 -0.03 10.44 13.66
CA ALA A 100 0.11 9.00 13.69
C ALA A 100 1.57 8.52 13.53
N LEU A 101 2.36 9.16 12.68
CA LEU A 101 3.74 8.77 12.39
C LEU A 101 4.64 8.71 13.65
N PRO A 102 4.82 9.81 14.42
CA PRO A 102 5.67 9.78 15.61
C PRO A 102 5.12 8.84 16.67
N ARG A 103 3.79 8.85 16.89
CA ARG A 103 3.12 7.98 17.88
C ARG A 103 3.34 6.49 17.57
N ALA A 104 3.23 6.08 16.32
CA ALA A 104 3.46 4.69 15.92
C ALA A 104 4.89 4.23 16.25
N LEU A 105 5.89 5.07 15.99
CA LEU A 105 7.30 4.77 16.26
C LEU A 105 7.61 4.74 17.76
N GLN A 106 7.01 5.64 18.53
CA GLN A 106 7.10 5.65 19.99
C GLN A 106 6.47 4.37 20.58
N GLU A 107 5.30 3.96 20.10
CA GLU A 107 4.62 2.73 20.55
C GLU A 107 5.45 1.47 20.25
N ILE A 108 6.07 1.37 19.06
CA ILE A 108 7.00 0.26 18.75
C ILE A 108 8.15 0.23 19.76
N THR A 109 8.77 1.39 20.00
CA THR A 109 9.90 1.50 20.93
C THR A 109 9.50 1.14 22.35
N ALA A 110 8.31 1.57 22.81
CA ALA A 110 7.79 1.24 24.13
C ALA A 110 7.50 -0.26 24.28
N LEU A 111 6.99 -0.92 23.24
CA LEU A 111 6.64 -2.35 23.28
C LEU A 111 7.85 -3.28 23.11
N ARG A 112 8.95 -2.82 22.49
CA ARG A 112 10.10 -3.67 22.14
C ARG A 112 11.43 -3.24 22.75
N GLY A 113 11.50 -2.03 23.31
CA GLY A 113 12.76 -1.41 23.78
C GLY A 113 13.62 -0.85 22.64
N GLU A 114 13.30 -1.17 21.39
CA GLU A 114 14.02 -0.73 20.20
C GLU A 114 13.06 -0.45 19.04
N LEU A 115 13.44 0.51 18.18
CA LEU A 115 12.68 0.87 16.99
C LEU A 115 13.01 -0.07 15.82
N THR A 116 12.50 -1.30 15.90
CA THR A 116 12.58 -2.30 14.80
C THR A 116 11.34 -3.18 14.78
N LEU A 117 11.09 -3.76 13.61
CA LEU A 117 10.03 -4.73 13.33
C LEU A 117 10.60 -6.07 12.82
N ASP A 118 11.93 -6.24 12.81
CA ASP A 118 12.59 -7.43 12.27
C ASP A 118 12.24 -8.71 13.04
N PHE A 119 11.90 -8.59 14.33
CA PHE A 119 11.44 -9.71 15.15
C PHE A 119 10.19 -10.41 14.57
N LEU A 120 9.38 -9.70 13.77
CA LEU A 120 8.23 -10.29 13.08
C LEU A 120 8.64 -11.33 12.02
N LYS A 121 9.92 -11.40 11.65
CA LYS A 121 10.45 -12.43 10.76
C LYS A 121 10.26 -13.84 11.32
N SER A 122 10.36 -14.04 12.63
CA SER A 122 10.11 -15.35 13.25
C SER A 122 8.62 -15.63 13.54
N TRP A 123 7.75 -14.62 13.41
CA TRP A 123 6.34 -14.76 13.76
C TRP A 123 5.50 -15.33 12.61
N ALA A 124 4.45 -16.05 12.97
CA ALA A 124 3.39 -16.40 12.04
C ALA A 124 2.60 -15.15 11.63
N VAL A 125 2.04 -15.15 10.41
CA VAL A 125 1.34 -13.99 9.81
C VAL A 125 0.19 -13.49 10.69
N GLY A 126 -0.67 -14.39 11.19
CA GLY A 126 -1.84 -14.01 11.98
C GLY A 126 -1.49 -13.20 13.24
N PRO A 127 -0.64 -13.74 14.15
CA PRO A 127 -0.16 -13.00 15.32
C PRO A 127 0.57 -11.70 14.96
N ALA A 128 1.37 -11.70 13.89
CA ALA A 128 2.08 -10.50 13.44
C ALA A 128 1.12 -9.38 12.98
N LEU A 129 0.06 -9.73 12.25
CA LEU A 129 -1.00 -8.77 11.88
C LEU A 129 -1.69 -8.19 13.12
N VAL A 130 -2.10 -9.05 14.05
CA VAL A 130 -2.76 -8.63 15.30
C VAL A 130 -1.86 -7.70 16.12
N TRP A 131 -0.55 -7.96 16.15
CA TRP A 131 0.40 -7.11 16.85
C TRP A 131 0.58 -5.75 16.17
N LEU A 132 0.79 -5.74 14.85
CA LEU A 132 0.91 -4.51 14.07
C LEU A 132 -0.34 -3.64 14.16
N GLU A 133 -1.52 -4.24 14.09
CA GLU A 133 -2.81 -3.53 14.14
C GLU A 133 -3.17 -2.99 15.54
N ARG A 134 -2.33 -3.23 16.56
CA ARG A 134 -2.42 -2.53 17.85
C ARG A 134 -1.76 -1.15 17.81
N ILE A 135 -0.83 -0.93 16.89
CA ILE A 135 -0.09 0.33 16.77
C ILE A 135 -1.01 1.41 16.20
N TYR A 136 -1.00 2.58 16.82
CA TYR A 136 -1.80 3.71 16.35
C TYR A 136 -1.48 4.07 14.89
N GLY A 137 -2.52 4.23 14.07
CA GLY A 137 -2.37 4.51 12.64
C GLY A 137 -2.06 3.31 11.74
N VAL A 138 -1.89 2.11 12.32
CA VAL A 138 -1.67 0.88 11.56
C VAL A 138 -2.97 0.10 11.44
N GLY A 139 -3.59 0.18 10.26
CA GLY A 139 -4.76 -0.64 9.90
C GLY A 139 -4.40 -1.84 9.01
N PRO A 140 -5.39 -2.66 8.59
CA PRO A 140 -5.17 -3.90 7.84
C PRO A 140 -4.36 -3.76 6.55
N LYS A 141 -4.50 -2.64 5.82
CA LYS A 141 -3.67 -2.37 4.64
C LYS A 141 -2.22 -2.13 5.03
N THR A 142 -1.99 -1.35 6.09
CA THR A 142 -0.64 -1.01 6.56
C THR A 142 0.05 -2.24 7.10
N SER A 143 -0.61 -3.02 7.96
CA SER A 143 -0.05 -4.25 8.54
C SER A 143 0.32 -5.27 7.46
N THR A 144 -0.57 -5.55 6.50
CA THR A 144 -0.27 -6.46 5.39
C THR A 144 0.85 -5.94 4.49
N ALA A 145 0.89 -4.64 4.18
CA ALA A 145 1.96 -4.04 3.39
C ALA A 145 3.32 -4.10 4.13
N THR A 146 3.35 -3.82 5.43
CA THR A 146 4.56 -3.97 6.26
C THR A 146 5.08 -5.39 6.24
N LEU A 147 4.21 -6.39 6.32
CA LEU A 147 4.63 -7.80 6.35
C LEU A 147 5.08 -8.31 4.97
N ASN A 148 4.39 -7.96 3.88
CA ASN A 148 4.67 -8.51 2.55
C ASN A 148 5.66 -7.69 1.71
N LEU A 149 5.53 -6.35 1.73
CA LEU A 149 6.29 -5.46 0.85
C LEU A 149 7.61 -4.97 1.45
N SER A 150 7.94 -5.38 2.67
CA SER A 150 9.24 -5.12 3.30
C SER A 150 10.20 -6.28 3.11
N THR A 151 11.41 -6.13 3.68
CA THR A 151 12.39 -7.22 3.85
C THR A 151 11.85 -8.44 4.59
N LEU A 152 10.71 -8.37 5.31
CA LEU A 152 10.08 -9.52 5.97
C LEU A 152 9.54 -10.58 5.00
N ARG A 153 9.12 -10.15 3.80
CA ARG A 153 8.60 -11.02 2.72
C ARG A 153 7.63 -12.10 3.22
N LYS A 154 6.64 -11.70 4.03
CA LYS A 154 5.62 -12.63 4.51
C LYS A 154 4.58 -12.89 3.44
N ARG A 155 4.11 -14.14 3.39
CA ARG A 155 3.02 -14.60 2.52
C ARG A 155 1.68 -14.05 3.02
N VAL A 156 1.38 -12.79 2.67
CA VAL A 156 0.12 -12.12 2.98
C VAL A 156 -0.23 -11.13 1.87
N LEU A 157 -1.44 -11.22 1.35
CA LEU A 157 -1.92 -10.37 0.27
C LEU A 157 -2.34 -9.01 0.78
N VAL A 158 -1.76 -7.96 0.19
CA VAL A 158 -2.15 -6.57 0.43
C VAL A 158 -3.42 -6.24 -0.35
N VAL A 159 -4.44 -5.73 0.33
CA VAL A 159 -5.70 -5.29 -0.31
C VAL A 159 -5.95 -3.83 0.03
N ASP A 160 -5.69 -2.96 -0.94
CA ASP A 160 -6.03 -1.54 -0.85
C ASP A 160 -7.41 -1.27 -1.48
N THR A 161 -7.83 0.00 -1.50
CA THR A 161 -9.13 0.38 -2.05
C THR A 161 -9.25 0.08 -3.55
N ALA A 162 -8.16 0.17 -4.31
CA ALA A 162 -8.19 -0.09 -5.76
C ALA A 162 -8.30 -1.59 -6.03
N HIS A 163 -7.48 -2.39 -5.36
CA HIS A 163 -7.56 -3.85 -5.40
C HIS A 163 -8.95 -4.33 -4.96
N TRP A 164 -9.46 -3.86 -3.80
CA TRP A 164 -10.80 -4.22 -3.33
C TRP A 164 -11.89 -3.88 -4.36
N ARG A 165 -11.81 -2.72 -4.99
CA ARG A 165 -12.75 -2.31 -6.03
C ARG A 165 -12.69 -3.23 -7.25
N ALA A 166 -11.49 -3.55 -7.75
CA ALA A 166 -11.32 -4.52 -8.84
C ALA A 166 -11.87 -5.90 -8.47
N ALA A 167 -11.55 -6.40 -7.28
CA ALA A 167 -12.03 -7.68 -6.77
C ALA A 167 -13.57 -7.72 -6.65
N ARG A 168 -14.18 -6.60 -6.22
CA ARG A 168 -15.64 -6.45 -6.21
C ARG A 168 -16.23 -6.42 -7.62
N CYS A 169 -15.64 -5.65 -8.54
CA CYS A 169 -16.06 -5.60 -9.94
C CYS A 169 -15.93 -6.96 -10.64
N LEU A 170 -15.00 -7.82 -10.22
CA LEU A 170 -14.87 -9.18 -10.74
C LEU A 170 -15.78 -10.20 -10.02
N GLY A 171 -16.37 -9.85 -8.87
CA GLY A 171 -17.18 -10.77 -8.09
C GLY A 171 -16.38 -11.78 -7.28
N LEU A 172 -15.17 -11.45 -6.84
CA LEU A 172 -14.34 -12.34 -5.97
C LEU A 172 -14.88 -12.50 -4.55
N PHE A 173 -15.88 -11.72 -4.18
CA PHE A 173 -16.62 -11.83 -2.93
C PHE A 173 -18.00 -11.17 -3.10
N SER A 174 -18.90 -11.41 -2.15
CA SER A 174 -20.22 -10.74 -2.12
C SER A 174 -20.05 -9.21 -2.14
N GLY A 175 -20.79 -8.50 -3.01
CA GLY A 175 -20.65 -7.05 -3.21
C GLY A 175 -20.88 -6.18 -1.96
N GLN A 176 -21.47 -6.73 -0.90
CA GLN A 176 -21.64 -6.08 0.41
C GLN A 176 -20.42 -6.21 1.34
N THR A 177 -19.39 -6.96 0.92
CA THR A 177 -18.19 -7.20 1.72
C THR A 177 -17.33 -5.94 1.79
N GLY A 178 -17.24 -5.34 2.99
CA GLY A 178 -16.33 -4.23 3.26
C GLY A 178 -14.85 -4.62 3.15
N LEU A 179 -13.99 -3.61 3.03
CA LEU A 179 -12.55 -3.76 2.77
C LEU A 179 -11.85 -4.72 3.74
N GLU A 180 -12.03 -4.55 5.05
CA GLU A 180 -11.37 -5.39 6.07
C GLU A 180 -11.74 -6.87 5.94
N ARG A 181 -13.02 -7.16 5.68
CA ARG A 181 -13.49 -8.54 5.48
C ARG A 181 -12.99 -9.11 4.15
N ALA A 182 -12.84 -8.26 3.12
CA ALA A 182 -12.27 -8.66 1.85
C ALA A 182 -10.80 -9.07 1.97
N VAL A 183 -9.98 -8.35 2.76
CA VAL A 183 -8.59 -8.73 3.07
C VAL A 183 -8.53 -10.18 3.56
N ARG A 184 -9.32 -10.51 4.58
CA ARG A 184 -9.36 -11.87 5.15
C ARG A 184 -9.90 -12.90 4.15
N SER A 185 -10.91 -12.55 3.38
CA SER A 185 -11.49 -13.45 2.38
C SER A 185 -10.49 -13.80 1.28
N LEU A 186 -9.85 -12.79 0.68
CA LEU A 186 -8.90 -12.97 -0.41
C LEU A 186 -7.63 -13.68 0.04
N ASN A 187 -7.11 -13.37 1.23
CA ASN A 187 -5.96 -14.08 1.80
C ASN A 187 -6.23 -15.59 1.99
N ARG A 188 -7.45 -15.99 2.36
CA ARG A 188 -7.82 -17.42 2.46
C ARG A 188 -7.96 -18.12 1.11
N GLN A 189 -8.19 -17.38 0.05
CA GLN A 189 -8.31 -17.93 -1.31
C GLN A 189 -6.95 -18.08 -2.00
N ALA A 190 -5.91 -17.44 -1.48
CA ALA A 190 -4.60 -17.45 -2.09
C ALA A 190 -4.00 -18.87 -2.10
N PRO A 191 -3.52 -19.37 -3.25
CA PRO A 191 -2.94 -20.72 -3.37
C PRO A 191 -1.85 -20.98 -2.35
N ASP A 192 -1.84 -22.15 -1.71
CA ASP A 192 -0.82 -22.51 -0.71
C ASP A 192 0.60 -22.45 -1.25
N ARG A 193 0.77 -22.71 -2.55
CA ARG A 193 2.06 -22.63 -3.26
C ARG A 193 2.58 -21.22 -3.50
N TRP A 194 1.75 -20.18 -3.35
CA TRP A 194 2.20 -18.80 -3.54
C TRP A 194 3.15 -18.39 -2.43
N GLU A 195 4.26 -17.79 -2.82
CA GLU A 195 5.18 -17.12 -1.93
C GLU A 195 4.83 -15.64 -1.78
N ALA A 196 5.64 -14.90 -1.04
CA ALA A 196 5.43 -13.47 -0.86
C ALA A 196 5.54 -12.66 -2.16
N ALA A 197 6.34 -13.13 -3.13
CA ALA A 197 6.47 -12.49 -4.44
C ALA A 197 5.17 -12.63 -5.25
N ASP A 198 4.55 -13.81 -5.29
CA ASP A 198 3.28 -14.00 -5.99
C ASP A 198 2.15 -13.12 -5.40
N MET A 199 2.15 -12.97 -4.06
CA MET A 199 1.21 -12.09 -3.35
C MET A 199 1.39 -10.62 -3.73
N GLU A 200 2.65 -10.17 -3.83
CA GLU A 200 2.99 -8.82 -4.28
C GLU A 200 2.55 -8.61 -5.73
N ASP A 201 2.94 -9.51 -6.63
CA ASP A 201 2.64 -9.36 -8.05
C ASP A 201 1.13 -9.32 -8.27
N HIS A 202 0.40 -10.21 -7.61
CA HIS A 202 -1.07 -10.19 -7.64
C HIS A 202 -1.64 -8.88 -7.08
N HIS A 203 -1.08 -8.35 -5.99
CA HIS A 203 -1.48 -7.07 -5.43
C HIS A 203 -1.30 -5.93 -6.45
N VAL A 204 -0.12 -5.83 -7.08
CA VAL A 204 0.20 -4.77 -8.04
C VAL A 204 -0.72 -4.84 -9.25
N LEU A 205 -0.91 -6.03 -9.83
CA LEU A 205 -1.77 -6.24 -10.99
C LEU A 205 -3.24 -5.87 -10.69
N MET A 206 -3.76 -6.32 -9.56
CA MET A 206 -5.14 -6.00 -9.17
C MET A 206 -5.31 -4.52 -8.80
N GLN A 207 -4.30 -3.91 -8.17
CA GLN A 207 -4.28 -2.49 -7.91
C GLN A 207 -4.30 -1.69 -9.21
N GLN A 208 -3.51 -2.08 -10.21
CA GLN A 208 -3.47 -1.46 -11.53
C GLN A 208 -4.84 -1.53 -12.21
N LEU A 209 -5.43 -2.73 -12.30
CA LEU A 209 -6.79 -2.93 -12.82
C LEU A 209 -7.79 -1.99 -12.13
N GLY A 210 -7.73 -1.94 -10.80
CA GLY A 210 -8.61 -1.13 -9.99
C GLY A 210 -8.49 0.37 -10.24
N ARG A 211 -7.26 0.87 -10.39
CA ARG A 211 -6.95 2.29 -10.61
C ARG A 211 -7.33 2.73 -12.03
N GLU A 212 -6.92 1.97 -13.04
CA GLU A 212 -7.07 2.35 -14.44
C GLU A 212 -8.50 2.14 -14.96
N PHE A 213 -9.17 1.05 -14.57
CA PHE A 213 -10.41 0.64 -15.22
C PHE A 213 -11.65 0.66 -14.33
N CYS A 214 -11.49 0.49 -13.01
CA CYS A 214 -12.64 0.35 -12.11
C CYS A 214 -12.98 1.63 -11.34
N ALA A 215 -12.20 2.71 -11.45
CA ALA A 215 -12.36 3.90 -10.60
C ALA A 215 -13.62 4.74 -10.90
N LYS A 216 -14.05 4.82 -12.18
CA LYS A 216 -15.15 5.69 -12.64
C LYS A 216 -16.33 4.91 -13.23
N GLY A 217 -16.55 3.67 -12.80
CA GLY A 217 -17.54 2.75 -13.39
C GLY A 217 -16.96 1.87 -14.49
N LEU A 218 -17.82 1.21 -15.27
CA LEU A 218 -17.39 0.22 -16.26
C LEU A 218 -16.68 0.88 -17.44
N SER A 219 -15.35 0.79 -17.48
CA SER A 219 -14.56 1.18 -18.66
C SER A 219 -14.79 0.21 -19.82
N ALA A 220 -15.07 0.74 -21.01
CA ALA A 220 -15.21 -0.05 -22.23
C ALA A 220 -13.89 -0.74 -22.64
N ALA A 221 -12.75 -0.11 -22.31
CA ALA A 221 -11.41 -0.62 -22.59
C ALA A 221 -10.91 -1.66 -21.56
N CYS A 222 -11.71 -1.99 -20.55
CA CYS A 222 -11.30 -2.94 -19.52
C CYS A 222 -11.10 -4.35 -20.11
N PRO A 223 -9.90 -4.97 -19.95
CA PRO A 223 -9.65 -6.31 -20.47
C PRO A 223 -10.53 -7.39 -19.83
N PHE A 224 -11.10 -7.11 -18.66
CA PHE A 224 -12.01 -7.99 -17.92
C PHE A 224 -13.49 -7.60 -18.06
N ARG A 225 -13.84 -6.71 -19.00
CA ARG A 225 -15.23 -6.24 -19.20
C ARG A 225 -16.23 -7.39 -19.39
N ALA A 226 -15.82 -8.45 -20.11
CA ALA A 226 -16.67 -9.61 -20.40
C ALA A 226 -17.11 -10.40 -19.15
N VAL A 227 -16.42 -10.22 -18.02
CA VAL A 227 -16.70 -10.89 -16.74
C VAL A 227 -17.01 -9.92 -15.61
N CYS A 228 -17.02 -8.61 -15.88
CA CYS A 228 -17.30 -7.63 -14.86
C CYS A 228 -18.72 -7.84 -14.30
N ALA A 229 -18.79 -8.10 -13.00
CA ALA A 229 -19.99 -8.31 -12.22
C ALA A 229 -20.88 -7.05 -12.15
N GLU A 230 -20.30 -5.88 -12.38
CA GLU A 230 -21.03 -4.60 -12.47
C GLU A 230 -21.44 -4.28 -13.92
N ALA A 231 -20.94 -5.02 -14.92
CA ALA A 231 -21.37 -4.93 -16.33
C ALA A 231 -22.68 -5.71 -16.53
N GLY A 232 -23.79 -5.09 -16.12
CA GLY A 232 -25.14 -5.63 -16.24
C GLY A 232 -25.88 -5.54 -14.91
N ALA A 233 -26.70 -4.50 -14.75
CA ALA A 233 -27.35 -4.13 -13.49
C ALA A 233 -28.32 -5.20 -12.90
N ALA A 234 -28.56 -6.32 -13.59
CA ALA A 234 -29.61 -7.29 -13.25
C ALA A 234 -29.13 -8.71 -12.87
N ALA A 235 -27.82 -8.99 -12.80
CA ALA A 235 -27.34 -10.34 -12.44
C ALA A 235 -27.26 -10.54 -10.90
N SER A 236 -27.78 -11.66 -10.40
CA SER A 236 -27.62 -12.07 -8.99
C SER A 236 -26.14 -12.34 -8.63
N PRO A 237 -25.73 -12.25 -7.34
CA PRO A 237 -24.37 -12.55 -6.90
C PRO A 237 -23.84 -13.90 -7.40
N GLU A 238 -24.65 -14.95 -7.32
CA GLU A 238 -24.29 -16.29 -7.80
C GLU A 238 -24.11 -16.37 -9.32
N ARG A 239 -24.85 -15.57 -10.10
CA ARG A 239 -24.67 -15.48 -11.56
C ARG A 239 -23.37 -14.76 -11.91
N ARG A 240 -22.95 -13.78 -11.10
CA ARG A 240 -21.69 -13.06 -11.26
C ARG A 240 -20.49 -13.97 -10.97
N GLU A 241 -20.53 -14.71 -9.87
CA GLU A 241 -19.48 -15.66 -9.50
C GLU A 241 -19.31 -16.77 -10.54
N ARG A 242 -20.43 -17.39 -10.97
CA ARG A 242 -20.42 -18.40 -12.05
C ARG A 242 -19.86 -17.87 -13.37
N ARG A 243 -20.08 -16.59 -13.69
CA ARG A 243 -19.55 -15.96 -14.92
C ARG A 243 -18.02 -15.85 -14.88
N LEU A 244 -17.48 -15.43 -13.73
CA LEU A 244 -16.03 -15.37 -13.54
C LEU A 244 -15.42 -16.77 -13.61
N GLU A 245 -15.98 -17.74 -12.90
CA GLU A 245 -15.46 -19.11 -12.88
C GLU A 245 -15.46 -19.76 -14.26
N ALA A 246 -16.56 -19.64 -15.00
CA ALA A 246 -16.65 -20.16 -16.37
C ALA A 246 -15.59 -19.55 -17.30
N TRP A 247 -15.35 -18.24 -17.19
CA TRP A 247 -14.34 -17.55 -18.00
C TRP A 247 -12.89 -17.92 -17.61
N LEU A 248 -12.64 -18.12 -16.31
CA LEU A 248 -11.35 -18.57 -15.81
C LEU A 248 -11.06 -20.03 -16.19
N ALA A 249 -12.09 -20.86 -16.32
CA ALA A 249 -11.98 -22.25 -16.75
C ALA A 249 -11.85 -22.40 -18.28
N ALA A 250 -12.29 -21.41 -19.06
CA ALA A 250 -12.20 -21.46 -20.52
C ALA A 250 -10.74 -21.56 -21.01
N PRO A 251 -10.43 -22.45 -21.98
CA PRO A 251 -9.10 -22.59 -22.55
C PRO A 251 -8.55 -21.25 -23.03
N GLN A 252 -7.27 -20.97 -22.77
CA GLN A 252 -6.62 -19.79 -23.33
C GLN A 252 -6.11 -20.13 -24.74
N ASP A 253 -6.57 -19.40 -25.75
CA ASP A 253 -5.84 -19.34 -27.01
C ASP A 253 -4.65 -18.39 -26.83
N MET A 254 -3.50 -18.97 -26.48
CA MET A 254 -2.25 -18.24 -26.24
C MET A 254 -1.75 -17.48 -27.50
N SER A 255 -2.32 -17.74 -28.69
CA SER A 255 -1.94 -17.06 -29.94
C SER A 255 -2.52 -15.64 -30.08
N VAL A 256 -3.56 -15.28 -29.31
CA VAL A 256 -4.27 -14.00 -29.46
C VAL A 256 -3.65 -12.88 -28.58
N LEU A 257 -2.91 -13.24 -27.54
CA LEU A 257 -2.29 -12.29 -26.60
C LEU A 257 -1.04 -11.58 -27.14
N SER A 258 -0.47 -12.05 -28.27
CA SER A 258 0.75 -11.47 -28.84
C SER A 258 0.52 -10.25 -29.75
N ARG A 259 -0.73 -9.78 -29.95
CA ARG A 259 -1.06 -8.76 -30.97
C ARG A 259 -1.16 -7.32 -30.48
N HIS A 260 -0.99 -7.03 -29.19
CA HIS A 260 -1.07 -5.64 -28.66
C HIS A 260 0.27 -5.06 -28.17
N GLY A 261 1.41 -5.68 -28.54
CA GLY A 261 2.75 -5.23 -28.14
C GLY A 261 3.67 -4.90 -29.31
N LYS A 262 3.23 -4.07 -30.27
CA LYS A 262 4.14 -3.44 -31.25
C LYS A 262 3.65 -2.06 -31.64
N THR A 263 3.97 -1.07 -30.81
CA THR A 263 4.12 0.33 -31.27
C THR A 263 5.40 0.89 -30.65
N GLY A 264 6.43 1.05 -31.49
CA GLY A 264 7.54 2.00 -31.33
C GLY A 264 8.45 1.83 -30.12
N ALA A 265 9.43 0.92 -30.19
CA ALA A 265 10.65 1.05 -29.41
C ALA A 265 11.65 1.89 -30.22
N GLU A 266 11.67 3.19 -29.97
CA GLU A 266 12.80 4.05 -30.33
C GLU A 266 13.74 4.07 -29.12
N THR A 267 14.97 3.61 -29.35
CA THR A 267 16.01 3.42 -28.35
C THR A 267 16.55 4.77 -27.88
N ALA A 268 16.35 5.10 -26.60
CA ALA A 268 17.15 6.09 -25.89
C ALA A 268 17.98 5.37 -24.84
N GLU A 269 19.31 5.52 -24.94
CA GLU A 269 20.30 4.96 -24.02
C GLU A 269 20.13 5.50 -22.58
N PRO A 270 20.49 4.72 -21.54
CA PRO A 270 20.44 5.20 -20.17
C PRO A 270 21.64 6.09 -19.85
N GLU A 271 21.39 7.38 -19.58
CA GLU A 271 22.38 8.27 -18.99
C GLU A 271 22.79 7.74 -17.59
N LYS A 272 24.09 7.53 -17.45
CA LYS A 272 24.77 7.14 -16.22
C LYS A 272 24.67 8.27 -15.19
N PHE A 273 23.94 8.07 -14.10
CA PHE A 273 24.10 8.91 -12.91
C PHE A 273 25.30 8.39 -12.11
N SER A 274 26.47 8.92 -12.44
CA SER A 274 27.74 8.69 -11.77
C SER A 274 28.19 9.97 -11.07
N GLY A 275 28.37 9.89 -9.75
CA GLY A 275 29.35 10.68 -9.03
C GLY A 275 28.84 11.95 -8.35
N ILE A 276 28.87 11.95 -7.02
CA ILE A 276 29.35 13.11 -6.27
C ILE A 276 30.29 12.57 -5.18
N HIS A 277 31.59 12.72 -5.43
CA HIS A 277 32.67 12.61 -4.45
C HIS A 277 32.84 13.95 -3.73
N GLU A 278 33.37 13.86 -2.51
CA GLU A 278 33.87 14.92 -1.62
C GLU A 278 34.87 15.88 -2.31
N HIS A 279 34.82 17.18 -1.95
CA HIS A 279 35.94 17.93 -1.35
C HIS A 279 35.59 19.41 -1.02
N ASP A 280 35.83 19.76 0.24
CA ASP A 280 36.44 20.95 0.84
C ASP A 280 36.13 22.43 0.47
N ALA A 281 35.66 23.12 1.53
CA ALA A 281 36.01 24.43 2.08
C ALA A 281 36.81 25.48 1.27
N ALA A 282 36.23 26.69 1.16
CA ALA A 282 36.91 27.97 1.35
C ALA A 282 35.91 29.12 1.63
N ALA A 283 36.29 30.04 2.51
CA ALA A 283 35.50 31.14 3.06
C ALA A 283 35.68 32.48 2.31
N ALA A 284 34.66 33.36 2.31
CA ALA A 284 34.76 34.81 2.53
C ALA A 284 33.36 35.51 2.50
N ARG A 285 33.21 36.55 3.35
CA ARG A 285 32.00 37.37 3.70
C ARG A 285 31.86 38.65 2.80
N PRO A 286 31.05 39.69 3.14
CA PRO A 286 29.58 39.82 3.10
C PRO A 286 29.08 41.12 2.38
N ALA A 287 27.78 41.27 2.10
CA ALA A 287 27.08 42.55 1.88
C ALA A 287 25.56 42.32 2.04
N SER A 288 24.87 42.85 3.05
CA SER A 288 24.39 44.23 3.29
C SER A 288 22.86 44.32 3.11
N ASP A 289 22.20 44.67 4.21
CA ASP A 289 20.88 45.26 4.41
C ASP A 289 19.91 45.38 3.21
N ARG A 290 18.72 44.78 3.39
CA ARG A 290 17.43 45.46 3.11
C ARG A 290 16.37 45.08 4.14
N HIS A 291 15.97 46.08 4.91
CA HIS A 291 14.74 46.10 5.70
C HIS A 291 13.49 45.92 4.82
N ALA A 292 12.52 45.13 5.27
CA ALA A 292 11.09 45.48 5.16
C ALA A 292 10.20 44.52 5.99
N SER A 293 9.81 45.02 7.17
CA SER A 293 8.43 45.03 7.68
C SER A 293 7.75 43.71 8.06
N PHE A 294 7.83 43.43 9.36
CA PHE A 294 6.85 42.68 10.14
C PHE A 294 5.42 43.21 9.92
N ARG A 295 4.49 42.30 9.60
CA ARG A 295 3.08 42.45 9.97
C ARG A 295 2.71 41.31 10.91
N THR A 296 2.50 41.65 12.17
CA THR A 296 1.91 40.78 13.17
C THR A 296 0.39 40.72 12.93
N HIS A 297 -0.16 39.51 12.75
CA HIS A 297 -1.57 39.28 13.02
C HIS A 297 -1.72 38.41 14.25
N LYS A 298 -2.10 39.09 15.32
CA LYS A 298 -2.44 38.61 16.64
C LYS A 298 -3.79 37.88 16.57
N GLY A 299 -3.84 36.67 17.11
CA GLY A 299 -5.04 36.08 17.72
C GLY A 299 -6.02 35.34 16.80
N ARG A 300 -5.97 34.01 16.83
CA ARG A 300 -7.20 33.22 16.96
C ARG A 300 -6.95 31.96 17.79
N SER A 301 -7.70 31.92 18.87
CA SER A 301 -7.78 31.04 20.03
C SER A 301 -7.92 29.54 19.77
N GLU A 302 -7.33 28.76 20.68
CA GLU A 302 -7.23 27.30 20.84
C GLU A 302 -8.57 26.55 21.10
N THR A 303 -9.73 27.08 20.73
CA THR A 303 -11.04 26.49 21.10
C THR A 303 -11.84 25.88 19.94
N LEU A 304 -11.17 25.49 18.85
CA LEU A 304 -11.84 24.94 17.65
C LEU A 304 -11.34 23.54 17.25
N ILE A 305 -10.96 22.69 18.21
CA ILE A 305 -10.61 21.28 17.93
C ILE A 305 -11.75 20.31 18.32
N GLU A 306 -12.67 20.69 19.21
CA GLU A 306 -13.65 19.73 19.77
C GLU A 306 -14.97 19.57 18.99
N HIS A 307 -15.36 20.49 18.10
CA HIS A 307 -16.72 20.49 17.53
C HIS A 307 -16.89 19.93 16.10
N ARG A 308 -15.90 19.22 15.56
CA ARG A 308 -16.02 18.59 14.22
C ARG A 308 -15.99 17.06 14.19
N ASN A 309 -16.18 16.42 15.34
CA ASN A 309 -16.02 14.98 15.51
C ASN A 309 -17.33 14.15 15.43
N SER A 310 -18.42 14.72 14.91
CA SER A 310 -19.71 14.02 14.79
C SER A 310 -19.93 13.37 13.41
N ARG A 311 -18.94 12.61 12.91
CA ARG A 311 -19.14 11.66 11.81
C ARG A 311 -18.63 10.28 12.25
N LYS A 312 -19.40 9.24 11.89
CA LYS A 312 -19.19 7.82 12.23
C LYS A 312 -17.70 7.42 12.25
N PRO A 313 -17.28 6.48 13.13
CA PRO A 313 -15.91 5.99 13.16
C PRO A 313 -15.50 5.45 11.78
N ASP A 314 -14.55 6.15 11.15
CA ASP A 314 -13.90 5.70 9.93
C ASP A 314 -12.96 4.54 10.28
N SER A 315 -13.18 3.35 9.70
CA SER A 315 -12.38 2.11 9.79
C SER A 315 -10.87 2.20 9.48
N ILE A 316 -10.30 3.41 9.38
CA ILE A 316 -8.91 3.67 8.96
C ILE A 316 -7.97 3.72 10.16
N PHE A 317 -8.46 4.26 11.28
CA PHE A 317 -7.69 4.51 12.49
C PHE A 317 -8.47 3.89 13.65
N ARG A 318 -7.82 3.03 14.43
CA ARG A 318 -8.41 2.55 15.67
C ARG A 318 -8.48 3.74 16.63
N SER A 319 -9.67 4.10 17.09
CA SER A 319 -9.87 5.04 18.21
C SER A 319 -9.38 4.40 19.52
N ASP A 320 -9.01 5.21 20.52
CA ASP A 320 -8.28 4.91 21.78
C ASP A 320 -8.84 3.79 22.70
N ALA A 321 -9.30 2.67 22.18
CA ALA A 321 -9.79 1.53 22.95
C ALA A 321 -8.60 0.70 23.51
N PRO A 322 -8.60 0.34 24.81
CA PRO A 322 -7.53 -0.43 25.43
C PRO A 322 -7.42 -1.84 24.81
N ALA A 323 -6.19 -2.30 24.60
CA ALA A 323 -5.89 -3.61 24.00
C ALA A 323 -5.93 -4.75 25.04
N PRO A 324 -6.35 -5.97 24.66
CA PRO A 324 -6.24 -7.14 25.53
C PRO A 324 -4.77 -7.59 25.71
N ALA A 325 -4.46 -8.12 26.90
CA ALA A 325 -3.12 -8.54 27.32
C ALA A 325 -2.45 -9.51 26.34
N LEU A 326 -1.12 -9.43 26.25
CA LEU A 326 -0.27 -10.27 25.41
C LEU A 326 -0.19 -11.70 25.97
N PRO A 327 -0.14 -12.75 25.13
CA PRO A 327 0.53 -13.98 25.51
C PRO A 327 2.06 -13.74 25.44
N THR A 328 2.77 -14.24 26.45
CA THR A 328 4.25 -14.19 26.57
C THR A 328 4.95 -14.97 25.48
#